data_AF-A0A2S6VG35-F1
#
_entry.id   AF-A0A2S6VG35-F1
#
_cell.length_a   1.000
_cell.length_b   1.000
_cell.length_c   1.000
_cell.angle_alpha   90.00
_cell.angle_beta   90.00
_cell.angle_gamma   90.00
#
_symmetry.space_group_name_H-M   'P 1'
#
loop_
_entity.id
_entity.type
_entity.pdbx_description
1 polymer ?
#
loop_
_entity_poly.entity_id
_entity_poly.type
_entity_poly.pdbx_seq_one_letter_code
_entity_poly.pdbx_strand_id
1 'polypeptide(L)' 'MKILREYIAPVLAVIGFLIALVAVSARIFLPSDMAAPAPIEEPTTIPKQAQLFKIDSVTAQNSLQHIPSSRV' A
#
# COMPACT_ATOMS: atom_id res chain seq x y z
N MET A 1 -19.74 44.93 6.49
CA MET A 1 -20.14 43.96 5.46
C MET A 1 -20.18 42.54 6.06
N LYS A 2 -21.24 42.19 6.81
CA LYS A 2 -21.38 40.88 7.48
C LYS A 2 -22.01 39.79 6.61
N ILE A 3 -22.57 40.17 5.46
CA ILE A 3 -23.35 39.29 4.54
C ILE A 3 -22.63 37.98 4.21
N LEU A 4 -21.32 38.04 3.93
CA LEU A 4 -20.60 36.84 3.51
C LEU A 4 -20.51 35.82 4.66
N ARG A 5 -20.15 36.24 5.87
CA ARG A 5 -20.01 35.29 6.99
C ARG A 5 -21.34 34.92 7.65
N GLU A 6 -22.31 35.81 7.63
CA GLU A 6 -23.59 35.61 8.33
C GLU A 6 -24.59 34.76 7.54
N TYR A 7 -24.47 34.71 6.20
CA TYR A 7 -25.30 33.85 5.35
C TYR A 7 -24.54 32.65 4.77
N ILE A 8 -23.30 32.82 4.28
CA ILE A 8 -22.57 31.68 3.70
C ILE A 8 -22.11 30.71 4.79
N ALA A 9 -21.63 31.17 5.95
CA ALA A 9 -21.17 30.25 6.99
C ALA A 9 -22.27 29.30 7.51
N PRO A 10 -23.49 29.75 7.84
CA PRO A 10 -24.54 28.84 8.26
C PRO A 10 -25.00 27.89 7.14
N VAL A 11 -25.04 28.35 5.89
CA VAL A 11 -25.38 27.47 4.74
C VAL A 11 -24.31 26.38 4.55
N LEU A 12 -23.02 26.74 4.62
CA LEU A 12 -21.93 25.76 4.56
C LEU A 12 -21.95 24.79 5.75
N ALA A 13 -22.31 25.26 6.94
CA ALA A 13 -22.46 24.39 8.11
C ALA A 13 -23.57 23.36 7.91
N VAL A 14 -24.72 23.77 7.35
CA VAL A 14 -25.83 22.85 7.03
C VAL A 14 -25.43 21.86 5.93
N ILE A 15 -24.79 22.31 4.85
CA ILE A 15 -24.31 21.43 3.78
C ILE A 15 -23.28 20.43 4.33
N GLY A 16 -22.30 20.90 5.10
CA GLY A 16 -21.29 20.06 5.73
C GLY A 16 -21.91 19.06 6.70
N PHE A 17 -22.91 19.47 7.47
CA PHE A 17 -23.66 18.59 8.36
C PHE A 17 -24.41 17.51 7.59
N LEU A 18 -25.10 17.85 6.50
CA LEU A 18 -25.80 16.86 5.66
C LEU A 18 -24.83 15.86 5.03
N ILE A 19 -23.68 16.33 4.53
CA ILE A 19 -22.63 15.44 4.01
C ILE A 19 -22.11 14.53 5.12
N ALA A 20 -21.82 15.07 6.30
CA ALA A 20 -21.35 14.29 7.44
C ALA A 20 -22.38 13.26 7.92
N LEU A 21 -23.65 13.64 7.97
CA LEU A 21 -24.76 12.76 8.32
C LEU A 21 -24.86 11.59 7.33
N VAL A 22 -24.84 11.88 6.03
CA VAL A 22 -24.84 10.85 4.98
C VAL A 22 -23.60 9.97 5.05
N ALA A 23 -22.41 10.54 5.23
CA ALA A 23 -21.15 9.78 5.33
C ALA A 23 -21.14 8.85 6.56
N VAL A 24 -21.63 9.32 7.71
CA VAL A 24 -21.78 8.52 8.94
C VAL A 24 -22.78 7.39 8.74
N SER A 25 -23.93 7.66 8.13
CA SER A 25 -24.92 6.63 7.83
C SER A 25 -24.40 5.63 6.79
N ALA A 26 -23.71 6.10 5.74
CA ALA A 26 -23.14 5.27 4.69
C ALA A 26 -21.98 4.40 5.21
N ARG A 27 -21.22 4.86 6.21
CA ARG A 27 -20.13 4.09 6.83
C ARG A 27 -20.58 2.72 7.35
N ILE A 28 -21.84 2.56 7.75
CA ILE A 28 -22.40 1.28 8.21
C ILE A 28 -22.58 0.31 7.03
N PHE A 29 -22.81 0.83 5.83
CA PHE A 29 -23.03 0.06 4.61
C PHE A 29 -21.77 -0.09 3.76
N LEU A 30 -20.71 0.69 4.02
CA LEU A 30 -19.43 0.56 3.33
C LEU A 30 -18.75 -0.75 3.79
N PRO A 31 -18.36 -1.66 2.88
CA PRO A 31 -17.75 -2.91 3.25
C PRO A 31 -16.50 -2.66 4.10
N SER A 32 -16.38 -3.44 5.19
CA SER A 32 -15.22 -3.44 6.12
C SER A 32 -13.87 -3.58 5.41
N ASP A 33 -13.90 -4.00 4.15
CA ASP A 33 -12.78 -4.20 3.24
C ASP A 33 -12.06 -2.88 2.84
N MET A 34 -12.73 -1.72 2.88
CA MET A 34 -12.04 -0.42 2.72
C MET A 34 -11.51 0.16 4.04
N ALA A 35 -11.83 -0.48 5.17
CA ALA A 35 -11.23 -0.17 6.47
C ALA A 35 -9.94 -0.99 6.72
N ALA A 36 -9.59 -1.89 5.80
CA ALA A 36 -8.32 -2.59 5.82
C ALA A 36 -7.18 -1.58 5.57
N PRO A 37 -6.11 -1.59 6.39
CA PRO A 37 -4.89 -0.86 6.06
C PRO A 37 -4.49 -1.22 4.63
N ALA A 38 -4.25 -0.21 3.79
CA ALA A 38 -3.70 -0.42 2.46
C ALA A 38 -2.50 -1.38 2.61
N PRO A 39 -2.37 -2.41 1.76
CA PRO A 39 -1.31 -3.38 1.89
C PRO A 39 0.02 -2.65 2.06
N ILE A 40 0.57 -2.69 3.27
CA ILE A 40 1.97 -2.40 3.47
C ILE A 40 2.68 -3.60 2.89
N GLU A 41 3.03 -3.48 1.61
CA GLU A 41 4.06 -4.32 1.04
C GLU A 41 5.30 -4.13 1.93
N GLU A 42 5.48 -5.01 2.91
CA GLU A 42 6.84 -5.46 3.21
C GLU A 42 7.36 -5.92 1.84
N PRO A 43 8.50 -5.39 1.35
CA PRO A 43 9.00 -5.65 -0.01
C PRO A 43 9.48 -7.11 -0.17
N THR A 44 8.58 -8.05 0.04
CA THR A 44 8.75 -9.49 -0.12
C THR A 44 7.78 -9.99 -1.20
N THR A 45 7.68 -9.23 -2.28
CA THR A 45 7.31 -9.79 -3.58
C THR A 45 8.50 -9.62 -4.51
N ILE A 46 9.64 -10.21 -4.13
CA ILE A 46 10.56 -10.62 -5.19
C ILE A 46 9.78 -11.68 -5.98
N PRO A 47 9.49 -11.46 -7.27
CA PRO A 47 8.86 -12.49 -8.07
C PRO A 47 9.73 -13.74 -7.95
N LYS A 48 9.14 -14.89 -7.60
CA LYS A 48 9.82 -16.18 -7.46
C LYS A 48 10.75 -16.49 -8.65
N GLN A 49 10.43 -15.92 -9.81
CA GLN A 49 11.19 -15.86 -11.06
C GLN A 49 12.58 -15.20 -10.91
N ALA A 50 12.67 -14.05 -10.22
CA ALA A 50 13.91 -13.31 -10.01
C ALA A 50 14.79 -13.93 -8.91
N GLN A 51 14.18 -14.61 -7.93
CA GLN A 51 14.93 -15.44 -6.97
C GLN A 51 15.49 -16.70 -7.64
N LEU A 52 14.74 -17.33 -8.54
CA LEU A 52 15.19 -18.54 -9.24
C LEU A 52 16.42 -18.25 -10.13
N PHE A 53 16.39 -17.15 -10.89
CA PHE A 53 17.55 -16.73 -11.70
C PHE A 53 18.80 -16.38 -10.86
N LYS A 54 18.61 -15.85 -9.64
CA LYS A 54 19.70 -15.55 -8.71
C LYS A 54 20.30 -16.82 -8.09
N ILE A 55 19.48 -17.84 -7.82
CA ILE A 55 19.94 -19.11 -7.25
C ILE A 55 20.74 -19.91 -8.29
N ASP A 56 20.27 -19.94 -9.55
CA ASP A 56 20.96 -20.63 -10.63
C ASP A 56 22.32 -19.99 -10.96
N SER A 57 22.40 -18.66 -10.95
CA SER A 57 23.64 -17.93 -11.18
C SER A 57 24.63 -18.05 -10.01
N VAL A 58 24.16 -18.01 -8.76
CA VAL A 58 25.02 -18.18 -7.57
C VAL A 58 25.55 -19.61 -7.43
N THR A 59 24.74 -20.61 -7.79
CA THR A 59 25.17 -22.03 -7.79
C THR A 59 26.20 -22.29 -8.91
N ALA A 60 25.99 -21.71 -10.10
CA ALA A 60 26.94 -21.79 -11.20
C ALA A 60 28.27 -21.07 -10.89
N GLN A 61 28.24 -19.93 -10.20
CA GLN A 61 29.45 -19.18 -9.81
C GLN A 61 30.28 -19.90 -8.74
N ASN A 62 29.64 -20.52 -7.75
CA ASN A 62 30.36 -21.24 -6.68
C ASN A 62 31.03 -22.53 -7.19
N SER A 63 30.47 -23.12 -8.25
CA SER A 63 31.02 -24.32 -8.91
C SER A 63 32.30 -24.06 -9.71
N LEU A 64 32.60 -22.79 -10.04
CA LEU A 64 33.82 -22.42 -10.76
C LEU A 64 34.97 -21.96 -9.84
N GLN A 65 34.79 -21.99 -8.51
CA GLN A 65 35.85 -21.72 -7.54
C GLN A 65 36.42 -22.97 -6.86
N HIS A 66 35.87 -24.16 -7.13
CA HIS A 66 36.41 -25.42 -6.61
C HIS A 66 37.12 -26.21 -7.71
N ILE A 67 38.25 -25.68 -8.21
CA ILE A 67 39.29 -26.54 -8.78
C ILE A 67 40.15 -26.98 -7.58
N PRO A 68 40.11 -28.25 -7.14
CA PRO A 68 41.12 -28.74 -6.23
C PRO A 68 42.44 -28.74 -7.00
N SER A 69 43.30 -27.75 -6.72
CA SER A 69 44.70 -27.82 -7.09
C SER A 69 45.32 -28.93 -6.24
N SER A 70 45.13 -30.15 -6.71
CA SER A 70 45.69 -31.38 -6.20
C SER A 70 47.20 -31.31 -6.39
N ARG A 71 47.88 -31.24 -5.26
CA ARG A 71 49.29 -31.57 -5.05
C ARG A 71 49.78 -32.67 -6.00
N VAL A 72 50.71 -32.33 -6.89
CA VAL A 72 51.75 -33.20 -7.45
C VAL A 72 53.04 -32.40 -7.44
#